data_AF-A0A7Z1HPP0-F1
#
_entry.id   AF-A0A7Z1HPP0-F1
#
_cell.length_a   1.000
_cell.length_b   1.000
_cell.length_c   1.000
_cell.angle_alpha   90.00
_cell.angle_beta   90.00
_cell.angle_gamma   90.00
#
_symmetry.space_group_name_H-M   'P 1'
#
loop_
_entity.id
_entity.type
_entity.pdbx_description
1 polymer ?
#
loop_
_entity_poly.entity_id
_entity_poly.type
_entity_poly.pdbx_seq_one_letter_code
_entity_poly.pdbx_strand_id
1 'polypeptide(L)'
;EEGAFTGSRRGGRAGLFEIAHGGTLFLDEIGEMPLPLQTRLLRVLEEKAVTRGGGHQPIPAEVRVISATHCDLAREIMQGRFRPALFYRLSILRLTLPPFRERQSDILPLAESFLKQSLAAMDIPFTESIRHGLSQFQPLLLAWCWPGNI
;
A
#
# COMPACT_ATOMS: atom_id res chain seq x y z
N GLU A 1 -26.83 -27.77 6.41
CA GLU A 1 -26.44 -27.99 7.81
C GLU A 1 -25.85 -26.72 8.38
N GLU A 2 -26.10 -26.52 9.66
CA GLU A 2 -26.20 -25.24 10.36
C GLU A 2 -24.86 -24.56 10.65
N GLY A 3 -24.83 -23.25 10.41
CA GLY A 3 -24.51 -22.25 11.43
C GLY A 3 -23.11 -22.25 12.05
N ALA A 4 -22.23 -21.40 11.52
CA ALA A 4 -21.27 -20.66 12.35
C ALA A 4 -20.77 -19.40 11.63
N PHE A 5 -20.78 -18.29 12.36
CA PHE A 5 -19.96 -17.09 12.17
C PHE A 5 -20.41 -15.96 11.21
N THR A 6 -20.77 -14.85 11.86
CA THR A 6 -20.79 -13.45 11.41
C THR A 6 -21.99 -12.99 10.56
N GLY A 7 -23.03 -12.51 11.25
CA GLY A 7 -23.81 -11.28 11.00
C GLY A 7 -24.12 -10.79 9.57
N SER A 8 -24.03 -11.61 8.53
CA SER A 8 -24.13 -11.20 7.14
C SER A 8 -25.54 -11.47 6.64
N ARG A 9 -26.26 -10.41 6.25
CA ARG A 9 -27.57 -10.49 5.55
C ARG A 9 -27.52 -11.55 4.45
N ARG A 10 -28.64 -12.24 4.20
CA ARG A 10 -28.83 -13.17 3.07
C ARG A 10 -28.34 -12.52 1.78
N GLY A 11 -27.14 -12.89 1.32
CA GLY A 11 -26.46 -12.30 0.17
C GLY A 11 -25.01 -11.86 0.43
N GLY A 12 -24.58 -11.61 1.68
CA GLY A 12 -23.22 -11.17 2.02
C GLY A 12 -22.83 -9.80 1.44
N ARG A 13 -21.80 -9.16 2.00
CA ARG A 13 -21.19 -7.96 1.41
C ARG A 13 -20.14 -8.41 0.39
N ALA A 14 -20.11 -7.79 -0.80
CA ALA A 14 -19.10 -8.08 -1.81
C ALA A 14 -17.68 -7.91 -1.24
N GLY A 15 -16.80 -8.87 -1.50
CA GLY A 15 -15.39 -8.78 -1.09
C GLY A 15 -14.62 -7.74 -1.90
N LEU A 16 -13.45 -7.32 -1.41
CA LEU A 16 -12.61 -6.31 -2.08
C LEU A 16 -12.20 -6.73 -3.50
N PHE A 17 -11.95 -8.02 -3.74
CA PHE A 17 -11.64 -8.56 -5.07
C PHE A 17 -12.81 -8.49 -6.04
N GLU A 18 -14.05 -8.65 -5.55
CA GLU A 18 -15.25 -8.51 -6.38
C GLU A 18 -15.46 -7.04 -6.75
N ILE A 19 -15.27 -6.13 -5.79
CA ILE A 19 -15.40 -4.68 -6.00
C ILE A 19 -14.33 -4.17 -6.98
N ALA A 20 -13.11 -4.70 -6.89
CA ALA A 20 -11.99 -4.29 -7.73
C ALA A 20 -11.98 -4.96 -9.12
N HIS A 21 -12.92 -5.84 -9.45
CA HIS A 21 -12.96 -6.54 -10.72
C HIS A 21 -12.91 -5.57 -11.92
N GLY A 22 -12.00 -5.84 -12.87
CA GLY A 22 -11.70 -4.96 -14.01
C GLY A 22 -10.83 -3.75 -13.66
N GLY A 23 -10.42 -3.59 -12.40
CA GLY A 23 -9.63 -2.48 -11.89
C GLY A 23 -8.30 -2.90 -11.26
N THR A 24 -7.86 -2.12 -10.26
CA THR A 24 -6.60 -2.34 -9.55
C THR A 24 -6.85 -2.45 -8.05
N LEU A 25 -6.21 -3.42 -7.40
CA LEU A 25 -6.18 -3.59 -5.95
C LEU A 25 -4.79 -3.24 -5.43
N PHE A 26 -4.73 -2.28 -4.50
CA PHE A 26 -3.52 -1.96 -3.76
C PHE A 26 -3.51 -2.70 -2.42
N LEU A 27 -2.45 -3.47 -2.16
CA LEU A 27 -2.26 -4.23 -0.94
C LEU A 27 -1.07 -3.64 -0.19
N ASP A 28 -1.36 -2.85 0.84
CA ASP A 28 -0.33 -2.32 1.72
C ASP A 28 0.11 -3.36 2.75
N GLU A 29 1.37 -3.27 3.16
CA GLU A 29 2.02 -4.15 4.13
C GLU A 29 1.79 -5.65 3.91
N ILE A 30 1.99 -6.10 2.67
CA ILE A 30 1.75 -7.50 2.29
C ILE A 30 2.60 -8.49 3.12
N GLY A 31 3.77 -8.06 3.61
CA GLY A 31 4.65 -8.86 4.46
C GLY A 31 4.03 -9.26 5.80
N GLU A 32 3.09 -8.47 6.32
CA GLU A 32 2.39 -8.76 7.58
C GLU A 32 1.16 -9.67 7.39
N MET A 33 0.81 -9.99 6.14
CA MET A 33 -0.36 -10.82 5.85
C MET A 33 -0.22 -12.21 6.48
N PRO A 34 -1.20 -12.68 7.29
CA PRO A 34 -1.18 -14.04 7.83
C PRO A 34 -1.14 -15.12 6.74
N LEU A 35 -0.40 -16.21 6.97
CA LEU A 35 -0.22 -17.32 6.03
C LEU A 35 -1.53 -17.88 5.40
N PRO A 36 -2.66 -18.01 6.13
CA PRO A 36 -3.92 -18.45 5.52
C PRO A 36 -4.46 -17.46 4.48
N LEU A 37 -4.29 -16.16 4.71
CA LEU A 37 -4.69 -15.13 3.74
C LEU A 37 -3.76 -15.10 2.54
N GLN A 38 -2.46 -15.37 2.72
CA GLN A 38 -1.53 -15.51 1.60
C GLN A 38 -1.94 -16.66 0.67
N THR A 39 -2.40 -17.80 1.20
CA THR A 39 -2.93 -18.91 0.38
C THR A 39 -4.16 -18.50 -0.41
N ARG A 40 -5.09 -17.76 0.22
CA ARG A 40 -6.28 -17.28 -0.47
C ARG A 40 -5.91 -16.31 -1.57
N LEU A 41 -5.04 -15.33 -1.29
CA LEU A 41 -4.55 -14.38 -2.27
C LEU A 41 -3.91 -15.08 -3.47
N LEU A 42 -3.01 -16.04 -3.22
CA LEU A 42 -2.37 -16.81 -4.29
C LEU A 42 -3.39 -17.48 -5.20
N ARG A 43 -4.41 -18.14 -4.63
CA ARG A 43 -5.49 -18.77 -5.42
C ARG A 43 -6.23 -17.76 -6.28
N VAL A 44 -6.55 -16.58 -5.76
CA VAL A 44 -7.23 -15.54 -6.56
C VAL A 44 -6.34 -15.07 -7.72
N LEU A 45 -5.04 -14.91 -7.50
CA LEU A 45 -4.08 -14.52 -8.54
C LEU A 45 -3.84 -15.58 -9.61
N GLU A 46 -4.08 -16.85 -9.29
CA GLU A 46 -3.96 -18.00 -10.19
C GLU A 46 -5.26 -18.26 -10.95
N GLU A 47 -6.38 -18.38 -10.23
CA GLU A 47 -7.68 -18.75 -10.76
C GLU A 47 -8.43 -17.56 -11.39
N LYS A 48 -8.00 -16.32 -11.11
CA LYS A 48 -8.72 -15.08 -11.48
C LYS A 48 -10.19 -15.10 -11.03
N ALA A 49 -10.47 -15.76 -9.92
CA ALA A 49 -11.79 -15.90 -9.35
C ALA A 49 -11.73 -15.93 -7.83
N VAL A 50 -12.82 -15.55 -7.18
CA VAL A 50 -13.01 -15.66 -5.74
C VAL A 50 -14.21 -16.53 -5.42
N THR A 51 -14.09 -17.30 -4.35
CA THR A 51 -15.22 -18.00 -3.76
C THR A 51 -15.56 -17.35 -2.43
N ARG A 52 -16.82 -16.97 -2.23
CA ARG A 52 -17.28 -16.38 -0.96
C ARG A 52 -17.17 -17.42 0.16
N GLY A 53 -16.92 -16.95 1.39
CA GLY A 53 -16.88 -17.83 2.56
C GLY A 53 -18.22 -18.58 2.71
N GLY A 54 -18.20 -19.91 2.58
CA GLY A 54 -19.38 -20.77 2.62
C GLY A 54 -20.17 -20.88 1.31
N GLY A 55 -19.73 -20.21 0.24
CA GLY A 55 -20.27 -20.39 -1.12
C GLY A 55 -19.48 -21.43 -1.91
N HIS A 56 -20.08 -21.96 -2.98
CA HIS A 56 -19.42 -22.89 -3.90
C HIS A 56 -19.27 -22.33 -5.32
N GLN A 57 -19.88 -21.18 -5.62
CA GLN A 57 -19.80 -20.57 -6.93
C GLN A 57 -18.57 -19.64 -7.02
N PRO A 58 -17.64 -19.90 -7.97
CA PRO A 58 -16.56 -18.98 -8.26
C PRO A 58 -17.12 -17.72 -8.94
N ILE A 59 -16.66 -16.57 -8.50
CA ILE A 59 -17.00 -15.25 -9.04
C ILE A 59 -15.74 -14.72 -9.73
N PRO A 60 -15.78 -14.36 -11.03
CA PRO A 60 -14.66 -13.76 -11.72
C PRO A 60 -14.11 -12.54 -10.97
N ALA A 61 -12.80 -12.49 -10.83
CA ALA A 61 -12.06 -11.46 -10.11
C ALA A 61 -10.74 -11.16 -10.82
N GLU A 62 -10.85 -10.77 -12.09
CA GLU A 62 -9.71 -10.24 -12.83
C GLU A 62 -9.35 -8.85 -12.29
N VAL A 63 -8.21 -8.76 -11.62
CA VAL A 63 -7.71 -7.55 -10.97
C VAL A 63 -6.22 -7.36 -11.23
N ARG A 64 -5.79 -6.13 -11.46
CA ARG A 64 -4.37 -5.78 -11.38
C ARG A 64 -4.00 -5.63 -9.91
N VAL A 65 -2.93 -6.27 -9.45
CA VAL A 65 -2.47 -6.13 -8.07
C VAL A 65 -1.20 -5.30 -8.02
N ILE A 66 -1.18 -4.32 -7.12
CA ILE A 66 0.00 -3.57 -6.71
C ILE A 66 0.16 -3.80 -5.21
N SER A 67 1.34 -4.18 -4.74
CA SER A 67 1.59 -4.42 -3.33
C SER A 67 2.79 -3.65 -2.82
N ALA A 68 2.73 -3.21 -1.57
CA ALA A 68 3.82 -2.57 -0.85
C ALA A 68 4.11 -3.34 0.45
N THR A 69 5.33 -3.19 0.97
CA THR A 69 5.76 -3.77 2.24
C THR A 69 7.02 -3.09 2.73
N HIS A 70 7.12 -2.83 4.02
CA HIS A 70 8.39 -2.46 4.66
C HIS A 70 9.23 -3.69 5.05
N CYS A 71 8.63 -4.88 5.11
CA CYS A 71 9.33 -6.11 5.49
C CYS A 71 10.29 -6.62 4.40
N ASP A 72 11.42 -7.21 4.82
CA ASP A 72 12.29 -8.01 3.94
C ASP A 72 11.64 -9.37 3.66
N LEU A 73 10.95 -9.48 2.53
CA LEU A 73 10.25 -10.71 2.16
C LEU A 73 11.18 -11.92 1.99
N ALA A 74 12.45 -11.74 1.65
CA ALA A 74 13.38 -12.88 1.55
C ALA A 74 13.63 -13.47 2.94
N ARG A 75 13.81 -12.61 3.94
CA ARG A 75 13.91 -13.02 5.35
C ARG A 75 12.60 -13.63 5.86
N GLU A 76 11.45 -13.03 5.55
CA GLU A 76 10.14 -13.56 5.97
C GLU A 76 9.87 -14.96 5.38
N ILE A 77 10.32 -15.23 4.15
CA ILE A 77 10.27 -16.56 3.53
C ILE A 77 11.14 -17.55 4.33
N MET A 78 12.39 -17.18 4.62
CA MET A 78 13.30 -18.05 5.39
C MET A 78 12.75 -18.41 6.76
N GLN A 79 11.99 -17.50 7.38
CA GLN A 79 11.37 -17.71 8.68
C GLN A 79 10.00 -18.38 8.61
N GLY A 80 9.56 -18.80 7.41
CA GLY A 80 8.29 -19.49 7.19
C GLY A 80 7.05 -18.60 7.36
N ARG A 81 7.22 -17.28 7.43
CA ARG A 81 6.13 -16.31 7.60
C ARG A 81 5.57 -15.78 6.29
N PHE A 82 6.29 -15.97 5.19
CA PHE A 82 5.82 -15.62 3.85
C PHE A 82 5.98 -16.76 2.85
N ARG A 83 4.98 -16.97 1.99
CA ARG A 83 4.97 -18.06 1.02
C ARG A 83 5.82 -17.71 -0.22
N PRO A 84 6.80 -18.56 -0.59
CA PRO A 84 7.61 -18.35 -1.80
C PRO A 84 6.77 -18.20 -3.07
N ALA A 85 5.73 -19.03 -3.23
CA ALA A 85 4.88 -18.99 -4.42
C ALA A 85 4.17 -17.64 -4.60
N LEU A 86 3.68 -17.04 -3.51
CA LEU A 86 3.08 -15.70 -3.55
C LEU A 86 4.13 -14.64 -3.87
N PHE A 87 5.32 -14.74 -3.29
CA PHE A 87 6.42 -13.80 -3.54
C PHE A 87 6.78 -13.75 -5.02
N TYR A 88 6.94 -14.91 -5.66
CA TYR A 88 7.27 -14.98 -7.08
C TYR A 88 6.13 -14.46 -7.97
N ARG A 89 4.88 -14.66 -7.56
CA ARG A 89 3.72 -14.14 -8.30
C ARG A 89 3.62 -12.61 -8.25
N LEU A 90 3.97 -12.01 -7.11
CA LEU A 90 3.95 -10.56 -6.92
C LEU A 90 5.21 -9.86 -7.45
N SER A 91 6.37 -10.51 -7.42
CA SER A 91 7.68 -9.90 -7.72
C SER A 91 8.03 -9.83 -9.21
N ILE A 92 7.05 -9.75 -10.11
CA ILE A 92 7.31 -9.60 -11.55
C ILE A 92 7.99 -8.26 -11.85
N LEU A 93 7.50 -7.18 -11.22
CA LEU A 93 8.12 -5.87 -11.25
C LEU A 93 8.31 -5.39 -9.81
N ARG A 94 9.54 -5.10 -9.43
CA ARG A 94 9.88 -4.56 -8.12
C ARG A 94 10.37 -3.13 -8.24
N LEU A 95 9.75 -2.25 -7.48
CA LEU A 95 10.18 -0.86 -7.33
C LEU A 95 10.64 -0.67 -5.88
N THR A 96 11.91 -0.29 -5.71
CA THR A 96 12.45 0.07 -4.40
C THR A 96 12.28 1.56 -4.20
N LEU A 97 11.58 1.97 -3.14
CA LEU A 97 11.46 3.37 -2.77
C LEU A 97 12.59 3.74 -1.80
N PRO A 98 13.58 4.55 -2.21
CA PRO A 98 14.65 4.95 -1.31
C PRO A 98 14.13 5.87 -0.19
N PRO A 99 14.71 5.79 1.01
CA PRO A 99 14.40 6.72 2.09
C PRO A 99 14.87 8.13 1.75
N PHE A 100 14.30 9.15 2.39
CA PHE A 100 14.59 10.57 2.14
C PHE A 100 16.07 10.95 2.22
N ARG A 101 16.81 10.35 3.16
CA ARG A 101 18.26 10.53 3.29
C ARG A 101 19.07 10.18 2.03
N GLU A 102 18.52 9.32 1.15
CA GLU A 102 19.11 8.92 -0.14
C GLU A 102 18.56 9.71 -1.33
N ARG A 103 17.55 10.57 -1.12
CA ARG A 103 16.92 11.43 -2.14
C ARG A 103 16.74 12.87 -1.65
N GLN A 104 17.81 13.45 -1.13
CA GLN A 104 17.78 14.78 -0.50
C GLN A 104 17.33 15.91 -1.45
N SER A 105 17.51 15.74 -2.77
CA SER A 105 17.03 16.66 -3.80
C SER A 105 15.52 16.89 -3.73
N ASP A 106 14.77 15.93 -3.20
CA ASP A 106 13.30 15.99 -3.15
C ASP A 106 12.80 16.78 -1.94
N ILE A 107 13.64 16.97 -0.91
CA ILE A 107 13.24 17.56 0.37
C ILE A 107 12.74 19.00 0.19
N LEU A 108 13.50 19.86 -0.49
CA LEU A 108 13.14 21.27 -0.63
C LEU A 108 11.90 21.50 -1.52
N PRO A 109 11.78 20.87 -2.70
CA PRO A 109 10.56 20.96 -3.51
C PRO A 109 9.32 20.47 -2.77
N LEU A 110 9.43 19.38 -2.00
CA LEU A 110 8.31 18.85 -1.21
C LEU A 110 7.95 19.75 -0.04
N ALA A 111 8.93 20.30 0.68
CA ALA A 111 8.69 21.24 1.76
C ALA A 111 7.93 22.49 1.27
N GLU A 112 8.33 23.06 0.13
CA GLU A 112 7.60 24.18 -0.48
C GLU A 112 6.18 23.78 -0.91
N SER A 113 6.02 22.59 -1.51
CA SER A 113 4.72 22.08 -1.94
C SER A 113 3.76 21.89 -0.75
N PHE A 114 4.22 21.25 0.32
CA PHE A 114 3.40 21.02 1.53
C PHE A 114 3.07 22.33 2.23
N LEU A 115 4.00 23.29 2.27
CA LEU A 115 3.71 24.62 2.81
C LEU A 115 2.63 25.33 2.00
N LYS A 116 2.71 25.30 0.66
CA LYS A 116 1.67 25.85 -0.23
C LYS A 116 0.32 25.18 0.00
N GLN A 117 0.27 23.85 0.10
CA GLN A 117 -0.98 23.11 0.36
C GLN A 117 -1.59 23.49 1.71
N SER A 118 -0.76 23.58 2.75
CA SER A 118 -1.20 23.93 4.10
C SER A 118 -1.75 25.36 4.16
N LEU A 119 -1.07 26.32 3.50
CA LEU A 119 -1.50 27.71 3.44
C LEU A 119 -2.80 27.86 2.64
N ALA A 120 -2.94 27.15 1.51
CA ALA A 120 -4.16 27.14 0.71
C ALA A 120 -5.37 26.61 1.51
N ALA A 121 -5.18 25.60 2.36
CA ALA A 121 -6.24 25.09 3.24
C ALA A 121 -6.69 26.10 4.31
N MET A 122 -5.92 27.16 4.54
CA MET A 122 -6.22 28.27 5.46
C MET A 122 -6.56 29.57 4.72
N ASP A 123 -6.74 29.53 3.38
CA ASP A 123 -6.93 30.71 2.52
C ASP A 123 -5.81 31.77 2.63
N ILE A 124 -4.59 31.33 2.97
CA ILE A 124 -3.41 32.19 3.05
C ILE A 124 -2.62 32.08 1.73
N PRO A 125 -2.31 33.19 1.04
CA PRO A 125 -1.51 33.13 -0.18
C PRO A 125 -0.04 32.82 0.14
N PHE A 126 0.60 32.02 -0.71
CA PHE A 126 2.04 31.80 -0.64
C PHE A 126 2.79 33.01 -1.21
N THR A 127 3.26 33.88 -0.32
CA THR A 127 3.96 35.13 -0.66
C THR A 127 5.48 34.96 -0.75
N GLU A 128 6.17 35.96 -1.29
CA GLU A 128 7.63 36.00 -1.32
C GLU A 128 8.25 36.05 0.08
N SER A 129 7.58 36.68 1.06
CA SER A 129 8.03 36.66 2.45
C SER A 129 8.02 35.25 3.07
N ILE A 130 7.00 34.45 2.75
CA ILE A 130 6.92 33.04 3.17
C ILE A 130 7.98 32.21 2.47
N ARG A 131 8.20 32.41 1.16
CA ARG A 131 9.28 31.75 0.42
C ARG A 131 10.64 32.05 1.04
N HIS A 132 10.91 33.33 1.34
CA HIS A 132 12.14 33.73 2.00
C HIS A 132 12.29 33.08 3.38
N GLY A 133 11.21 33.05 4.17
CA GLY A 133 11.19 32.33 5.45
C GLY A 133 11.56 30.86 5.29
N LEU A 134 10.94 30.14 4.35
CA LEU A 134 11.29 28.74 4.06
C LEU A 134 12.76 28.57 3.65
N SER A 135 13.30 29.51 2.85
CA SER A 135 14.70 29.46 2.41
C SER A 135 15.70 29.47 3.57
N GLN A 136 15.38 30.17 4.66
CA GLN A 136 16.22 30.24 5.86
C GLN A 136 16.30 28.91 6.62
N PHE A 137 15.29 28.04 6.48
CA PHE A 137 15.26 26.72 7.12
C PHE A 137 15.84 25.60 6.25
N GLN A 138 16.18 25.86 4.99
CA GLN A 138 16.71 24.84 4.07
C GLN A 138 17.91 24.07 4.64
N PRO A 139 18.93 24.71 5.27
CA PRO A 139 20.06 23.97 5.83
C PRO A 139 19.63 22.97 6.91
N LEU A 140 18.62 23.32 7.73
CA LEU A 140 18.09 22.44 8.78
C LEU A 140 17.29 21.28 8.17
N LEU A 141 16.46 21.55 7.15
CA LEU A 141 15.68 20.53 6.45
C LEU A 141 16.58 19.50 5.76
N LEU A 142 17.72 19.93 5.19
CA LEU A 142 18.68 19.04 4.53
C LEU A 142 19.58 18.28 5.52
N ALA A 143 19.87 18.86 6.69
CA ALA A 143 20.69 18.22 7.71
C ALA A 143 19.95 17.12 8.49
N TRP A 144 18.61 17.15 8.51
CA TRP A 144 17.82 16.14 9.19
C TRP A 144 17.76 14.82 8.40
N CYS A 145 17.82 13.69 9.09
CA CYS A 145 17.88 12.36 8.45
C CYS A 145 16.52 11.79 8.03
N TRP A 146 15.42 12.44 8.42
CA TRP A 146 14.04 12.06 8.09
C TRP A 146 13.72 10.58 8.34
N PRO A 147 13.77 10.10 9.60
CA PRO A 147 13.48 8.70 9.91
C PRO A 147 12.03 8.30 9.54
N GLY A 148 11.11 9.27 9.55
CA GLY A 148 9.72 9.09 9.10
C GLY A 148 9.49 9.27 7.60
N ASN A 149 10.48 9.72 6.83
CA ASN A 149 10.30 10.18 5.44
C ASN A 149 9.28 11.33 5.34
N ILE A 150 8.20 11.16 4.56
CA ILE A 150 7.10 12.13 4.36
C ILE A 150 6.16 12.09 5.56
#